data_AF-T0LQ07-F1
#
_entry.id   AF-T0LQ07-F1
#
_cell.length_a   1.000
_cell.length_b   1.000
_cell.length_c   1.000
_cell.angle_alpha   90.00
_cell.angle_beta   90.00
_cell.angle_gamma   90.00
#
_symmetry.space_group_name_H-M   'P 1'
#
loop_
_entity.id
_entity.type
_entity.pdbx_description
1 polymer ?
#
loop_
_entity_poly.entity_id
_entity_poly.type
_entity_poly.pdbx_seq_one_letter_code
_entity_poly.pdbx_strand_id
1 'polypeptide(L)'
;MEDIVRAFNALHRPRTTLTGLPNHWVFTVNHVPLQPPGDVVFAVHPESRFVLQSGPGQILSLSTVAEKAEAVIPLLLSTFIKGSESPGGRQPGDPMPFAPWTWSIDEPQLSAAIEAGLKQHGVTEELCKLGASTAEEQEILKDSWLRVVDRMMQFLGGNMPAQSAISPGDRSKCHGCGADSASFSHPLKKCSACGQAWYHSQDCQKTHWKQHKPTCLANRPSKAPRNGMTSSPMEAMGGSFASPSMNMSDDDAGEEAYKYYNKTARAKPEAQALMRELGLAVPGSGAPPEGIAAPPNSRRKGHA
;
A
#
# COMPACT_ATOMS: atom_id res chain seq x y z
N MET A 1 -0.76 -25.11 6.87
CA MET A 1 -2.13 -24.96 7.39
C MET A 1 -2.32 -25.69 8.71
N GLU A 2 -2.00 -26.99 8.78
CA GLU A 2 -2.16 -27.82 9.98
C GLU A 2 -1.58 -27.21 11.27
N ASP A 3 -0.35 -26.68 11.22
CA ASP A 3 0.28 -26.04 12.39
C ASP A 3 -0.49 -24.81 12.88
N ILE A 4 -1.07 -24.02 11.96
CA ILE A 4 -1.87 -22.84 12.28
C ILE A 4 -3.18 -23.28 12.96
N VAL A 5 -3.86 -24.31 12.41
CA VAL A 5 -5.08 -24.86 13.02
C VAL A 5 -4.79 -25.40 14.41
N ARG A 6 -3.72 -26.18 14.57
CA ARG A 6 -3.32 -26.76 15.85
C ARG A 6 -3.04 -25.66 16.88
N ALA A 7 -2.31 -24.61 16.50
CA ALA A 7 -2.03 -23.47 17.36
C ALA A 7 -3.31 -22.69 17.73
N PHE A 8 -4.20 -22.45 16.76
CA PHE A 8 -5.46 -21.75 16.98
C PHE A 8 -6.41 -22.52 17.90
N ASN A 9 -6.60 -23.82 17.65
CA ASN A 9 -7.45 -24.68 18.49
C ASN A 9 -6.92 -24.84 19.93
N ALA A 10 -5.61 -24.62 20.14
CA ALA A 10 -5.00 -24.63 21.46
C ALA A 10 -5.17 -23.30 22.24
N LEU A 11 -5.67 -22.24 21.61
CA LEU A 11 -5.90 -20.96 22.28
C LEU A 11 -7.00 -21.08 23.34
N HIS A 12 -6.82 -20.38 24.45
CA HIS A 12 -7.89 -20.21 25.42
C HIS A 12 -9.08 -19.49 24.76
N ARG A 13 -10.30 -19.93 25.04
CA ARG A 13 -11.53 -19.42 24.41
C ARG A 13 -12.54 -18.98 25.49
N PRO A 14 -12.33 -17.81 26.13
CA PRO A 14 -13.24 -17.34 27.16
C PRO A 14 -14.52 -16.78 26.53
N ARG A 15 -15.65 -16.89 27.24
CA ARG A 15 -16.92 -16.28 26.80
C ARG A 15 -16.88 -14.75 26.84
N THR A 16 -16.06 -14.19 27.71
CA THR A 16 -15.87 -12.76 27.90
C THR A 16 -14.39 -12.41 27.82
N THR A 17 -14.09 -11.20 27.36
CA THR A 17 -12.76 -10.60 27.45
C THR A 17 -12.35 -10.39 28.92
N LEU A 18 -11.09 -10.00 29.14
CA LEU A 18 -10.58 -9.68 30.49
C LEU A 18 -11.32 -8.52 31.16
N THR A 19 -11.95 -7.64 30.37
CA THR A 19 -12.77 -6.52 30.87
C THR A 19 -14.23 -6.91 31.10
N GLY A 20 -14.60 -8.18 30.91
CA GLY A 20 -15.96 -8.69 31.09
C GLY A 20 -16.90 -8.50 29.90
N LEU A 21 -16.44 -7.91 28.80
CA LEU A 21 -17.24 -7.72 27.58
C LEU A 21 -17.39 -9.05 26.82
N PRO A 22 -18.52 -9.33 26.14
CA PRO A 22 -18.71 -10.53 25.32
C PRO A 22 -17.60 -10.70 24.29
N ASN A 23 -16.98 -11.87 24.21
CA ASN A 23 -15.89 -12.16 23.27
C ASN A 23 -16.40 -12.39 21.84
N HIS A 24 -17.03 -11.37 21.25
CA HIS A 24 -17.55 -11.35 19.88
C HIS A 24 -16.66 -10.50 18.98
N TRP A 25 -16.40 -10.99 17.76
CA TRP A 25 -15.54 -10.31 16.80
C TRP A 25 -16.20 -10.19 15.44
N VAL A 26 -16.02 -9.05 14.79
CA VAL A 26 -16.49 -8.78 13.43
C VAL A 26 -15.26 -8.62 12.57
N PHE A 27 -15.19 -9.27 11.41
CA PHE A 27 -14.03 -9.14 10.54
C PHE A 27 -14.39 -8.92 9.07
N THR A 28 -13.44 -8.39 8.33
CA THR A 28 -13.55 -8.15 6.88
C THR A 28 -12.17 -8.25 6.22
N VAL A 29 -12.13 -8.22 4.89
CA VAL A 29 -10.91 -8.15 4.09
C VAL A 29 -10.82 -6.78 3.44
N ASN A 30 -9.77 -6.03 3.75
CA ASN A 30 -9.56 -4.69 3.20
C ASN A 30 -8.30 -4.61 2.35
N HIS A 31 -8.37 -3.85 1.26
CA HIS A 31 -7.21 -3.51 0.45
C HIS A 31 -6.38 -2.40 1.09
N VAL A 32 -5.07 -2.57 1.12
CA VAL A 32 -4.10 -1.58 1.58
C VAL A 32 -3.23 -1.14 0.40
N PRO A 33 -3.35 0.12 -0.07
CA PRO A 33 -2.66 0.61 -1.26
C PRO A 33 -1.21 1.06 -0.95
N LEU A 34 -0.52 0.36 -0.05
CA LEU A 34 0.90 0.61 0.20
C LEU A 34 1.75 0.00 -0.92
N GLN A 35 3.06 0.28 -0.94
CA GLN A 35 3.99 -0.39 -1.85
C GLN A 35 4.84 -1.41 -1.07
N PRO A 36 4.71 -2.72 -1.35
CA PRO A 36 3.78 -3.34 -2.30
C PRO A 36 2.32 -3.36 -1.79
N PRO A 37 1.32 -3.34 -2.71
CA PRO A 37 -0.08 -3.38 -2.32
C PRO A 37 -0.47 -4.78 -1.85
N GLY A 38 -1.42 -4.85 -0.93
CA GLY A 38 -1.91 -6.13 -0.44
C GLY A 38 -3.20 -5.99 0.36
N ASP A 39 -3.81 -7.13 0.63
CA ASP A 39 -5.05 -7.23 1.37
C ASP A 39 -4.76 -7.68 2.81
N VAL A 40 -5.58 -7.20 3.73
CA VAL A 40 -5.45 -7.46 5.17
C VAL A 40 -6.77 -8.00 5.68
N VAL A 41 -6.71 -9.10 6.44
CA VAL A 41 -7.84 -9.53 7.28
C VAL A 41 -7.85 -8.65 8.51
N PHE A 42 -8.94 -7.91 8.71
CA PHE A 42 -9.11 -6.92 9.76
C PHE A 42 -10.28 -7.34 10.66
N ALA A 43 -10.01 -7.60 11.94
CA ALA A 43 -10.99 -8.02 12.94
C ALA A 43 -11.12 -6.97 14.04
N VAL A 44 -12.35 -6.66 14.43
CA VAL A 44 -12.67 -5.65 15.46
C VAL A 44 -13.55 -6.28 16.53
N HIS A 45 -13.26 -5.98 17.78
CA HIS A 45 -14.12 -6.28 18.91
C HIS A 45 -15.10 -5.10 19.13
N PRO A 46 -16.39 -5.21 18.78
CA PRO A 46 -17.28 -4.06 18.60
C PRO A 46 -17.41 -3.17 19.83
N GLU A 47 -17.53 -3.76 21.03
CA GLU A 47 -17.75 -3.02 22.28
C GLU A 47 -16.51 -2.23 22.72
N SER A 48 -15.30 -2.77 22.49
CA SER A 48 -14.05 -2.13 22.93
C SER A 48 -13.35 -1.33 21.84
N ARG A 49 -13.75 -1.51 20.57
CA ARG A 49 -13.03 -1.02 19.38
C ARG A 49 -11.58 -1.51 19.24
N PHE A 50 -11.22 -2.55 19.98
CA PHE A 50 -9.92 -3.20 19.87
C PHE A 50 -9.82 -3.93 18.53
N VAL A 51 -8.67 -3.82 17.88
CA VAL A 51 -8.46 -4.29 16.51
C VAL A 51 -7.34 -5.31 16.47
N LEU A 52 -7.52 -6.34 15.65
CA LEU A 52 -6.50 -7.31 15.28
C LEU A 52 -6.42 -7.38 13.76
N GLN A 53 -5.23 -7.61 13.23
CA GLN A 53 -5.05 -7.69 11.79
C GLN A 53 -3.96 -8.67 11.38
N SER A 54 -4.09 -9.24 10.18
CA SER A 54 -3.10 -10.14 9.59
C SER A 54 -3.04 -9.95 8.08
N GLY A 55 -1.82 -9.95 7.54
CA GLY A 55 -1.52 -9.69 6.14
C GLY A 55 -0.02 -9.36 5.96
N PRO A 56 0.40 -8.95 4.76
CA PRO A 56 -0.42 -8.77 3.55
C PRO A 56 -0.74 -10.11 2.85
N GLY A 57 -1.85 -10.15 2.11
CA GLY A 57 -2.24 -11.21 1.17
C GLY A 57 -2.67 -10.64 -0.19
N GLN A 58 -3.08 -11.51 -1.13
CA GLN A 58 -3.66 -11.13 -2.42
C GLN A 58 -5.03 -11.81 -2.56
N ILE A 59 -5.96 -11.43 -1.71
CA ILE A 59 -7.26 -12.09 -1.52
C ILE A 59 -8.28 -11.54 -2.52
N LEU A 60 -8.40 -10.21 -2.60
CA LEU A 60 -9.46 -9.55 -3.37
C LEU A 60 -9.28 -9.73 -4.88
N SER A 61 -8.04 -9.98 -5.33
CA SER A 61 -7.70 -10.31 -6.72
C SER A 61 -8.07 -11.73 -7.14
N LEU A 62 -8.42 -12.62 -6.20
CA LEU A 62 -8.78 -14.01 -6.52
C LEU A 62 -10.16 -14.07 -7.18
N SER A 63 -10.32 -15.03 -8.09
CA SER A 63 -11.45 -15.07 -9.01
C SER A 63 -12.68 -15.74 -8.40
N THR A 64 -12.49 -16.73 -7.53
CA THR A 64 -13.57 -17.49 -6.92
C THR A 64 -13.70 -17.22 -5.43
N VAL A 65 -14.91 -17.37 -4.89
CA VAL A 65 -15.17 -17.24 -3.45
C VAL A 65 -14.44 -18.31 -2.64
N ALA A 66 -14.27 -19.52 -3.21
CA ALA A 66 -13.52 -20.61 -2.59
C ALA A 66 -12.02 -20.26 -2.45
N GLU A 67 -11.39 -19.74 -3.51
CA GLU A 67 -10.01 -19.26 -3.45
C GLU A 67 -9.83 -18.13 -2.42
N LYS A 68 -10.78 -17.18 -2.38
CA LYS A 68 -10.80 -16.12 -1.37
C LYS A 68 -10.87 -16.69 0.05
N ALA A 69 -11.77 -17.64 0.29
CA ALA A 69 -11.90 -18.29 1.60
C ALA A 69 -10.62 -19.00 2.02
N GLU A 70 -10.01 -19.79 1.12
CA GLU A 70 -8.74 -20.49 1.38
C GLU A 70 -7.59 -19.52 1.69
N ALA A 71 -7.57 -18.32 1.08
CA ALA A 71 -6.60 -17.28 1.40
C ALA A 71 -6.89 -16.56 2.73
N VAL A 72 -8.18 -16.34 3.06
CA VAL A 72 -8.61 -15.67 4.29
C VAL A 72 -8.37 -16.53 5.53
N ILE A 73 -8.68 -17.83 5.48
CA ILE A 73 -8.62 -18.73 6.63
C ILE A 73 -7.27 -18.68 7.38
N PRO A 74 -6.10 -18.91 6.76
CA PRO A 74 -4.83 -18.89 7.48
C PRO A 74 -4.52 -17.51 8.07
N LEU A 75 -4.91 -16.43 7.39
CA LEU A 75 -4.71 -15.06 7.86
C LEU A 75 -5.62 -14.76 9.06
N LEU A 76 -6.90 -15.15 8.99
CA LEU A 76 -7.88 -15.00 10.07
C LEU A 76 -7.44 -15.74 11.33
N LEU A 77 -7.04 -17.01 11.22
CA LEU A 77 -6.55 -17.76 12.39
C LEU A 77 -5.27 -17.13 12.97
N SER A 78 -4.36 -16.69 12.10
CA SER A 78 -3.13 -16.01 12.51
C SER A 78 -3.39 -14.71 13.25
N THR A 79 -4.46 -13.98 12.91
CA THR A 79 -4.88 -12.75 13.60
C THR A 79 -5.04 -12.99 15.11
N PHE A 80 -5.63 -14.12 15.51
CA PHE A 80 -5.86 -14.45 16.93
C PHE A 80 -4.66 -15.15 17.58
N ILE A 81 -3.89 -15.94 16.83
CA ILE A 81 -2.66 -16.57 17.34
C ILE A 81 -1.63 -15.50 17.72
N LYS A 82 -1.44 -14.49 16.86
CA LYS A 82 -0.53 -13.37 17.11
C LYS A 82 -1.10 -12.39 18.13
N GLY A 83 -2.43 -12.25 18.17
CA GLY A 83 -3.08 -11.26 19.03
C GLY A 83 -2.54 -9.85 18.76
N SER A 84 -2.22 -9.11 19.82
CA SER A 84 -1.69 -7.73 19.74
C SER A 84 -0.18 -7.64 19.63
N GLU A 85 0.49 -8.69 19.14
CA GLU A 85 1.94 -8.66 18.96
C GLU A 85 2.39 -7.44 18.14
N SER A 86 3.24 -6.63 18.76
CA SER A 86 3.90 -5.52 18.09
C SER A 86 4.90 -6.04 17.04
N PRO A 87 5.29 -5.21 16.05
CA PRO A 87 6.30 -5.61 15.05
C PRO A 87 7.64 -6.10 15.63
N GLY A 88 7.97 -5.70 16.87
CA GLY A 88 9.14 -6.18 17.62
C GLY A 88 8.95 -7.52 18.35
N GLY A 89 7.86 -8.23 18.06
CA GLY A 89 7.44 -9.42 18.80
C GLY A 89 6.76 -9.10 20.12
N ARG A 90 6.35 -10.17 20.80
CA ARG A 90 5.60 -10.11 22.06
C ARG A 90 6.43 -9.53 23.19
N GLN A 91 5.92 -8.49 23.85
CA GLN A 91 6.56 -7.85 25.00
C GLN A 91 6.00 -8.41 26.33
N PRO A 92 6.80 -8.38 27.41
CA PRO A 92 6.30 -8.68 28.76
C PRO A 92 5.15 -7.73 29.12
N GLY A 93 3.93 -8.28 29.28
CA GLY A 93 2.71 -7.50 29.55
C GLY A 93 1.69 -7.52 28.42
N ASP A 94 2.07 -7.99 27.22
CA ASP A 94 1.11 -8.18 26.14
C ASP A 94 0.05 -9.21 26.54
N PRO A 95 -1.26 -8.90 26.34
CA PRO A 95 -2.33 -9.82 26.69
C PRO A 95 -2.14 -11.17 25.98
N MET A 96 -2.53 -12.25 26.66
CA MET A 96 -2.44 -13.57 26.06
C MET A 96 -3.35 -13.68 24.83
N PRO A 97 -2.88 -14.32 23.74
CA PRO A 97 -3.74 -14.59 22.61
C PRO A 97 -4.88 -15.51 23.06
N PHE A 98 -6.08 -15.24 22.55
CA PHE A 98 -7.27 -16.02 22.82
C PHE A 98 -8.08 -16.18 21.55
N ALA A 99 -8.78 -17.31 21.43
CA ALA A 99 -9.74 -17.52 20.36
C ALA A 99 -11.03 -16.72 20.65
N PRO A 100 -11.72 -16.25 19.59
CA PRO A 100 -13.01 -15.60 19.76
C PRO A 100 -14.04 -16.59 20.31
N TRP A 101 -15.04 -16.10 21.03
CA TRP A 101 -16.17 -16.95 21.41
C TRP A 101 -17.12 -17.11 20.21
N THR A 102 -17.42 -16.00 19.55
CA THR A 102 -18.17 -15.94 18.29
C THR A 102 -17.55 -14.92 17.36
N TRP A 103 -17.78 -15.08 16.06
CA TRP A 103 -17.39 -14.09 15.07
C TRP A 103 -18.40 -13.96 13.93
N SER A 104 -18.37 -12.83 13.23
CA SER A 104 -19.27 -12.53 12.11
C SER A 104 -18.55 -11.83 10.95
N ILE A 105 -19.14 -11.95 9.76
CA ILE A 105 -18.72 -11.25 8.53
C ILE A 105 -19.97 -10.88 7.72
N ASP A 106 -19.95 -9.72 7.05
CA ASP A 106 -21.04 -9.25 6.19
C ASP A 106 -20.87 -9.65 4.71
N GLU A 107 -20.54 -10.91 4.46
CA GLU A 107 -20.42 -11.44 3.10
C GLU A 107 -20.97 -12.87 3.05
N PRO A 108 -22.28 -13.08 2.79
CA PRO A 108 -22.91 -14.39 2.97
C PRO A 108 -22.25 -15.53 2.19
N GLN A 109 -21.84 -15.26 0.95
CA GLN A 109 -21.18 -16.27 0.10
C GLN A 109 -19.77 -16.60 0.61
N LEU A 110 -19.00 -15.58 0.98
CA LEU A 110 -17.65 -15.77 1.53
C LEU A 110 -17.71 -16.43 2.91
N SER A 111 -18.68 -16.05 3.75
CA SER A 111 -18.97 -16.68 5.03
C SER A 111 -19.16 -18.19 4.88
N ALA A 112 -20.07 -18.61 3.99
CA ALA A 112 -20.34 -20.02 3.76
C ALA A 112 -19.10 -20.79 3.27
N ALA A 113 -18.29 -20.18 2.40
CA ALA A 113 -17.04 -20.78 1.92
C ALA A 113 -15.98 -20.88 3.03
N ILE A 114 -15.85 -19.85 3.89
CA ILE A 114 -14.96 -19.87 5.05
C ILE A 114 -15.41 -20.94 6.03
N GLU A 115 -16.70 -21.07 6.34
CA GLU A 115 -17.22 -22.13 7.21
C GLU A 115 -16.87 -23.53 6.69
N ALA A 116 -17.02 -23.76 5.38
CA ALA A 116 -16.66 -25.03 4.76
C ALA A 116 -15.15 -25.32 4.85
N GLY A 117 -14.32 -24.32 4.55
CA GLY A 117 -12.86 -24.46 4.65
C GLY A 117 -12.37 -24.66 6.09
N LEU A 118 -12.93 -23.93 7.07
CA LEU A 118 -12.60 -24.11 8.49
C LEU A 118 -12.90 -25.55 8.96
N LYS A 119 -14.05 -26.11 8.55
CA LYS A 119 -14.42 -27.52 8.84
C LYS A 119 -13.44 -28.48 8.19
N GLN A 120 -13.11 -28.26 6.92
CA GLN A 120 -12.17 -29.08 6.16
C GLN A 120 -10.78 -29.12 6.80
N HIS A 121 -10.30 -27.98 7.32
CA HIS A 121 -8.99 -27.87 7.96
C HIS A 121 -8.98 -28.33 9.43
N GLY A 122 -10.13 -28.74 10.00
CA GLY A 122 -10.21 -29.27 11.36
C GLY A 122 -10.24 -28.21 12.46
N VAL A 123 -10.76 -27.01 12.17
CA VAL A 123 -11.05 -26.01 13.20
C VAL A 123 -12.23 -26.49 14.06
N THR A 124 -12.18 -26.17 15.36
CA THR A 124 -13.22 -26.50 16.33
C THR A 124 -14.64 -26.16 15.83
N GLU A 125 -15.58 -27.11 15.92
CA GLU A 125 -16.88 -27.06 15.23
C GLU A 125 -17.69 -25.79 15.53
N GLU A 126 -17.65 -25.30 16.77
CA GLU A 126 -18.38 -24.10 17.16
C GLU A 126 -17.82 -22.81 16.54
N LEU A 127 -16.56 -22.80 16.13
CA LEU A 127 -15.92 -21.66 15.44
C LEU A 127 -16.06 -21.75 13.92
N CYS A 128 -16.43 -22.91 13.40
CA CYS A 128 -16.78 -23.11 12.00
C CYS A 128 -18.16 -22.54 11.62
N LYS A 129 -18.86 -21.88 12.55
CA LYS A 129 -20.16 -21.23 12.33
C LYS A 129 -19.96 -19.72 12.46
N LEU A 130 -20.15 -19.00 11.36
CA LEU A 130 -20.01 -17.55 11.31
C LEU A 130 -21.40 -16.92 11.44
N GLY A 131 -21.50 -15.90 12.28
CA GLY A 131 -22.71 -15.08 12.36
C GLY A 131 -22.81 -14.07 11.22
N ALA A 132 -24.00 -13.54 10.99
CA ALA A 132 -24.19 -12.33 10.19
C ALA A 132 -23.90 -11.10 11.05
N SER A 133 -23.11 -10.16 10.53
CA SER A 133 -22.83 -8.90 11.24
C SER A 133 -24.05 -7.97 11.17
N THR A 134 -24.35 -7.29 12.27
CA THR A 134 -25.39 -6.26 12.33
C THR A 134 -24.95 -4.96 11.65
N ALA A 135 -25.90 -4.11 11.29
CA ALA A 135 -25.60 -2.80 10.68
C ALA A 135 -24.74 -1.91 11.60
N GLU A 136 -24.95 -1.99 12.92
CA GLU A 136 -24.13 -1.27 13.91
C GLU A 136 -22.69 -1.77 13.87
N GLU A 137 -22.48 -3.09 13.95
CA GLU A 137 -21.16 -3.73 13.87
C GLU A 137 -20.39 -3.37 12.59
N GLN A 138 -21.09 -3.29 11.46
CA GLN A 138 -20.49 -2.89 10.18
C GLN A 138 -19.99 -1.43 10.20
N GLU A 139 -20.75 -0.51 10.80
CA GLU A 139 -20.32 0.88 10.94
C GLU A 139 -19.12 1.00 11.89
N ILE A 140 -19.11 0.19 12.97
CA ILE A 140 -17.97 0.08 13.88
C ILE A 140 -16.71 -0.41 13.16
N LEU A 141 -16.84 -1.46 12.35
CA LEU A 141 -15.76 -2.04 11.57
C LEU A 141 -15.18 -1.00 10.60
N LYS A 142 -16.05 -0.27 9.90
CA LYS A 142 -15.68 0.77 8.94
C LYS A 142 -14.99 1.96 9.61
N ASP A 143 -15.53 2.51 10.69
CA ASP A 143 -14.89 3.59 11.46
C ASP A 143 -13.51 3.16 11.98
N SER A 144 -13.41 1.96 12.54
CA SER A 144 -12.15 1.41 13.06
C SER A 144 -11.11 1.24 11.95
N TRP A 145 -11.52 0.75 10.78
CA TRP A 145 -10.65 0.63 9.62
C TRP A 145 -10.11 1.99 9.16
N LEU A 146 -10.97 3.00 9.03
CA LEU A 146 -10.57 4.34 8.61
C LEU A 146 -9.54 4.95 9.56
N ARG A 147 -9.70 4.77 10.88
CA ARG A 147 -8.72 5.23 11.88
C ARG A 147 -7.37 4.52 11.74
N VAL A 148 -7.38 3.22 11.47
CA VAL A 148 -6.15 2.43 11.29
C VAL A 148 -5.42 2.88 10.03
N VAL A 149 -6.13 3.06 8.91
CA VAL A 149 -5.55 3.53 7.66
C VAL A 149 -5.01 4.95 7.80
N ASP A 150 -5.76 5.86 8.42
CA ASP A 150 -5.31 7.23 8.68
C ASP A 150 -4.01 7.26 9.50
N ARG A 151 -3.97 6.52 10.62
CA ARG A 151 -2.75 6.39 11.44
C ARG A 151 -1.59 5.78 10.65
N MET A 152 -1.85 4.73 9.88
CA MET A 152 -0.83 4.09 9.03
C MET A 152 -0.25 5.08 8.00
N MET A 153 -1.11 5.88 7.35
CA MET A 153 -0.68 6.90 6.39
C MET A 153 0.10 8.04 7.05
N GLN A 154 -0.28 8.47 8.26
CA GLN A 154 0.48 9.46 9.04
C GLN A 154 1.89 8.96 9.38
N PHE A 155 2.03 7.72 9.84
CA PHE A 155 3.33 7.13 10.19
C PHE A 155 4.27 6.99 8.98
N LEU A 156 3.74 6.73 7.79
CA LEU A 156 4.52 6.60 6.56
C LEU A 156 4.87 7.95 5.91
N GLY A 157 4.68 9.07 6.62
CA GLY A 157 5.10 10.41 6.18
C GLY A 157 4.08 11.15 5.31
N GLY A 158 2.82 10.72 5.31
CA GLY A 158 1.74 11.36 4.59
C GLY A 158 1.17 12.57 5.33
N ASN A 159 1.86 13.71 5.29
CA ASN A 159 1.16 14.98 5.41
C ASN A 159 0.41 15.21 4.08
N MET A 160 -0.84 14.74 4.01
CA MET A 160 -1.76 15.06 2.92
C MET A 160 -3.06 15.63 3.50
N PRO A 161 -3.53 16.79 3.00
CA PRO A 161 -4.85 17.28 3.37
C PRO A 161 -5.89 16.28 2.86
N ALA A 162 -6.90 16.01 3.68
CA ALA A 162 -8.06 15.22 3.32
C ALA A 162 -8.63 15.68 1.96
N GLN A 163 -8.31 14.95 0.90
CA GLN A 163 -8.99 15.05 -0.37
C GLN A 163 -9.40 13.64 -0.75
N SER A 164 -10.69 13.41 -0.59
CA SER A 164 -11.46 12.23 -0.96
C SER A 164 -10.88 11.53 -2.19
N ALA A 165 -10.71 10.21 -2.12
CA ALA A 165 -10.27 9.41 -3.26
C ALA A 165 -11.19 9.66 -4.46
N ILE A 166 -10.72 10.46 -5.42
CA ILE A 166 -11.40 10.73 -6.68
C ILE A 166 -10.96 9.65 -7.64
N SER A 167 -11.89 8.79 -8.06
CA SER A 167 -11.61 7.76 -9.05
C SER A 167 -11.17 8.39 -10.37
N PRO A 168 -10.16 7.83 -11.08
CA PRO A 168 -9.81 8.25 -12.42
C PRO A 168 -11.06 8.28 -13.33
N GLY A 169 -11.25 9.38 -14.05
CA GLY A 169 -12.40 9.61 -14.93
C GLY A 169 -13.57 10.35 -14.28
N ASP A 170 -13.55 10.59 -12.97
CA ASP A 170 -14.61 11.32 -12.29
C ASP A 170 -14.58 12.82 -12.60
N ARG A 171 -15.52 13.28 -13.43
CA ARG A 171 -15.66 14.70 -13.80
C ARG A 171 -16.41 15.54 -12.75
N SER A 172 -16.92 14.92 -11.69
CA SER A 172 -17.75 15.61 -10.70
C SER A 172 -16.95 16.55 -9.80
N LYS A 173 -15.61 16.37 -9.71
CA LYS A 173 -14.75 17.11 -8.78
C LYS A 173 -13.32 17.33 -9.30
N CYS A 174 -12.69 18.39 -8.82
CA CYS A 174 -11.31 18.73 -9.15
C CYS A 174 -10.34 17.78 -8.44
N HIS A 175 -9.55 17.04 -9.21
CA HIS A 175 -8.57 16.07 -8.70
C HIS A 175 -7.42 16.71 -7.91
N GLY A 176 -7.20 18.01 -8.01
CA GLY A 176 -6.12 18.70 -7.29
C GLY A 176 -6.54 19.41 -6.01
N CYS A 177 -7.82 19.74 -5.84
CA CYS A 177 -8.31 20.42 -4.64
C CYS A 177 -9.53 19.77 -3.97
N GLY A 178 -10.10 18.72 -4.56
CA GLY A 178 -11.24 17.98 -4.03
C GLY A 178 -12.62 18.63 -4.21
N ALA A 179 -12.68 19.92 -4.57
CA ALA A 179 -13.93 20.65 -4.68
C ALA A 179 -14.78 20.21 -5.89
N ASP A 180 -16.11 20.25 -5.71
CA ASP A 180 -17.08 19.85 -6.72
C ASP A 180 -17.06 20.77 -7.93
N SER A 181 -17.36 20.20 -9.10
CA SER A 181 -17.48 20.91 -10.38
C SER A 181 -18.54 22.01 -10.34
N ALA A 182 -19.58 21.86 -9.51
CA ALA A 182 -20.62 22.86 -9.29
C ALA A 182 -20.10 24.11 -8.55
N SER A 183 -18.97 24.03 -7.84
CA SER A 183 -18.37 25.14 -7.12
C SER A 183 -17.59 26.11 -8.02
N PHE A 184 -17.44 25.80 -9.31
CA PHE A 184 -16.67 26.61 -10.25
C PHE A 184 -17.56 27.20 -11.34
N SER A 185 -17.28 28.44 -11.75
CA SER A 185 -17.97 29.12 -12.86
C SER A 185 -17.64 28.54 -14.24
N HIS A 186 -16.62 27.69 -14.32
CA HIS A 186 -16.12 27.11 -15.57
C HIS A 186 -15.99 25.59 -15.46
N PRO A 187 -16.17 24.86 -16.56
CA PRO A 187 -16.03 23.41 -16.57
C PRO A 187 -14.58 23.00 -16.26
N LEU A 188 -14.43 21.86 -15.59
CA LEU A 188 -13.12 21.27 -15.32
C LEU A 188 -12.41 20.91 -16.64
N LYS A 189 -11.10 21.09 -16.67
CA LYS A 189 -10.23 20.75 -17.79
C LYS A 189 -9.59 19.39 -17.53
N LYS A 190 -9.62 18.50 -18.52
CA LYS A 190 -8.95 17.20 -18.44
C LYS A 190 -7.43 17.34 -18.61
N CYS A 191 -6.69 16.43 -17.98
CA CYS A 191 -5.26 16.27 -18.19
C CYS A 191 -4.96 15.97 -19.66
N SER A 192 -4.15 16.79 -20.33
CA SER A 192 -3.86 16.63 -21.75
C SER A 192 -3.05 15.38 -22.08
N ALA A 193 -2.32 14.82 -21.10
CA ALA A 193 -1.46 13.66 -21.31
C ALA A 193 -2.22 12.34 -21.22
N CYS A 194 -3.03 12.13 -20.19
CA CYS A 194 -3.74 10.86 -19.97
C CYS A 194 -5.25 10.94 -20.20
N GLY A 195 -5.85 12.14 -20.17
CA GLY A 195 -7.30 12.33 -20.27
C GLY A 195 -8.12 11.85 -19.08
N GLN A 196 -7.51 11.27 -18.04
CA GLN A 196 -8.20 10.60 -16.92
C GLN A 196 -8.39 11.46 -15.66
N ALA A 197 -7.73 12.61 -15.54
CA ALA A 197 -7.86 13.50 -14.38
C ALA A 197 -8.44 14.85 -14.78
N TRP A 198 -9.22 15.48 -13.90
CA TRP A 198 -9.93 16.74 -14.15
C TRP A 198 -9.52 17.84 -13.16
N TYR A 199 -9.24 19.04 -13.66
CA TYR A 199 -8.74 20.17 -12.86
C TYR A 199 -9.46 21.47 -13.21
N HIS A 200 -9.77 22.31 -12.22
CA HIS A 200 -10.36 23.63 -12.50
C HIS A 200 -9.29 24.65 -12.99
N SER A 201 -8.02 24.44 -12.62
CA SER A 201 -6.90 25.33 -12.95
C SER A 201 -5.61 24.56 -13.20
N GLN A 202 -4.67 25.21 -13.91
CA GLN A 202 -3.34 24.65 -14.14
C GLN A 202 -2.54 24.51 -12.84
N ASP A 203 -2.79 25.37 -11.85
CA ASP A 203 -2.10 25.33 -10.56
C ASP A 203 -2.53 24.10 -9.75
N CYS A 204 -3.82 23.76 -9.74
CA CYS A 204 -4.29 22.50 -9.17
C CYS A 204 -3.66 21.27 -9.86
N GLN A 205 -3.47 21.32 -11.17
CA GLN A 205 -2.76 20.24 -11.89
C GLN A 205 -1.29 20.14 -11.46
N LYS A 206 -0.57 21.27 -11.34
CA LYS A 206 0.83 21.30 -10.91
C LYS A 206 1.01 20.81 -9.48
N THR A 207 0.14 21.24 -8.56
CA THR A 207 0.17 20.81 -7.16
C THR A 207 -0.08 19.30 -7.04
N HIS A 208 -1.06 18.77 -7.78
CA HIS A 208 -1.36 17.34 -7.79
C HIS A 208 -0.36 16.49 -8.60
N TRP A 209 0.56 17.11 -9.36
CA TRP A 209 1.43 16.39 -10.29
C TRP A 209 2.26 15.28 -9.65
N LYS A 210 2.79 15.49 -8.43
CA LYS A 210 3.60 14.47 -7.74
C LYS A 210 2.84 13.16 -7.53
N GLN A 211 1.55 13.25 -7.18
CA GLN A 211 0.67 12.09 -6.97
C GLN A 211 0.07 11.57 -8.27
N HIS A 212 -0.24 12.47 -9.21
CA HIS A 212 -0.81 12.10 -10.49
C HIS A 212 0.20 11.45 -11.44
N LYS A 213 1.49 11.80 -11.38
CA LYS A 213 2.51 11.39 -12.36
C LYS A 213 2.53 9.87 -12.62
N PRO A 214 2.52 8.98 -11.61
CA PRO A 214 2.52 7.53 -11.84
C PRO A 214 1.29 7.07 -12.63
N THR A 215 0.08 7.52 -12.23
CA THR A 215 -1.17 7.16 -12.89
C THR A 215 -1.33 7.83 -14.25
N CYS A 216 -0.77 9.02 -14.43
CA CYS A 216 -0.74 9.74 -15.70
C CYS A 216 0.06 8.95 -16.75
N LEU A 217 1.25 8.47 -16.37
CA LEU A 217 2.12 7.71 -17.28
C LEU A 217 1.49 6.38 -17.70
N ALA A 218 0.88 5.65 -16.76
CA ALA A 218 0.21 4.38 -17.04
C ALA A 218 -0.98 4.52 -18.01
N ASN A 219 -1.63 5.68 -18.02
CA ASN A 219 -2.84 5.94 -18.82
C ASN A 219 -2.57 6.83 -20.05
N ARG A 220 -1.31 7.05 -20.43
CA ARG A 220 -1.01 7.76 -21.67
C ARG A 220 -1.45 6.91 -22.85
N PRO A 221 -2.23 7.44 -23.81
CA PRO A 221 -2.51 6.71 -25.03
C PRO A 221 -1.19 6.49 -25.78
N SER A 222 -0.83 5.22 -25.98
CA SER A 222 0.33 4.84 -26.78
C SER A 222 0.20 5.50 -28.16
N LYS A 223 1.22 6.26 -28.59
CA LYS A 223 1.28 6.75 -29.97
C LYS A 223 1.25 5.53 -30.90
N ALA A 224 0.12 5.28 -31.56
CA ALA A 224 0.06 4.33 -32.65
C ALA A 224 1.10 4.72 -33.72
N PRO A 225 1.79 3.76 -34.35
CA PRO A 225 2.69 4.07 -35.45
C PRO A 225 1.87 4.67 -36.60
N ARG A 226 2.21 5.91 -36.97
CA ARG A 226 1.65 6.59 -38.13
C ARG A 226 2.17 5.91 -39.40
N ASN A 227 1.41 4.98 -39.98
CA ASN A 227 1.60 4.59 -41.37
C ASN A 227 1.26 5.79 -42.26
N GLY A 228 2.23 6.25 -43.04
CA GLY A 228 2.05 7.28 -44.05
C GLY A 228 1.61 6.69 -45.39
N MET A 229 0.63 7.33 -46.05
CA MET A 229 0.51 7.39 -47.51
C MET A 229 -0.41 8.56 -47.91
N THR A 230 0.20 9.58 -48.54
CA THR A 230 -0.22 10.59 -49.55
C THR A 230 -1.73 10.81 -49.84
N SER A 231 -2.27 12.04 -50.00
CA SER A 231 -1.90 13.07 -51.01
C SER A 231 -2.38 14.52 -50.67
N SER A 232 -1.63 15.51 -51.17
CA SER A 232 -1.69 17.01 -51.07
C SER A 232 -2.95 17.72 -51.63
N PRO A 233 -3.01 19.08 -51.79
CA PRO A 233 -2.36 20.23 -51.10
C PRO A 233 -3.35 21.37 -50.68
N MET A 234 -2.99 22.24 -49.72
CA MET A 234 -2.95 23.73 -49.88
C MET A 234 -2.60 24.50 -48.59
N GLU A 235 -1.59 25.35 -48.73
CA GLU A 235 -1.37 26.70 -48.17
C GLU A 235 -1.18 26.99 -46.66
N ALA A 236 0.08 27.39 -46.38
CA ALA A 236 0.51 28.64 -45.72
C ALA A 236 -0.05 29.01 -44.34
N MET A 237 0.81 28.94 -43.33
CA MET A 237 1.41 30.13 -42.67
C MET A 237 2.38 29.67 -41.58
N GLY A 238 3.56 30.28 -41.58
CA GLY A 238 4.72 29.92 -40.76
C GLY A 238 4.60 30.30 -39.29
N GLY A 239 5.31 29.55 -38.47
CA GLY A 239 5.47 29.81 -37.06
C GLY A 239 6.55 28.92 -36.46
N SER A 240 7.81 29.31 -36.65
CA SER A 240 8.97 28.74 -35.96
C SER A 240 8.84 28.90 -34.46
N PHE A 241 8.72 27.79 -33.73
CA PHE A 241 9.13 27.72 -32.33
C PHE A 241 9.91 26.43 -32.12
N ALA A 242 11.23 26.57 -32.06
CA ALA A 242 12.12 25.54 -31.55
C ALA A 242 11.77 25.27 -30.08
N SER A 243 11.40 24.03 -29.76
CA SER A 243 11.39 23.55 -28.39
C SER A 243 12.61 22.67 -28.15
N PRO A 244 13.35 22.85 -27.03
CA PRO A 244 14.47 21.99 -26.69
C PRO A 244 13.98 20.58 -26.34
N SER A 245 14.67 19.58 -26.90
CA SER A 245 14.53 18.18 -26.54
C SER A 245 15.21 17.94 -25.19
N MET A 246 14.43 17.67 -24.15
CA MET A 246 14.93 17.15 -22.87
C MET A 246 14.63 15.64 -22.82
N ASN A 247 15.55 14.85 -23.34
CA ASN A 247 15.64 13.43 -23.01
C ASN A 247 16.46 13.31 -21.71
N MET A 248 15.83 12.96 -20.60
CA MET A 248 16.55 12.44 -19.43
C MET A 248 16.24 10.95 -19.34
N SER A 249 17.29 10.14 -19.52
CA SER A 249 17.29 8.69 -19.30
C SER A 249 17.40 8.38 -17.81
N ASP A 250 16.66 7.38 -17.34
CA ASP A 250 16.51 6.99 -15.92
C ASP A 250 17.80 6.42 -15.26
N ASP A 251 18.92 6.34 -15.98
CA ASP A 251 20.22 5.87 -15.47
C ASP A 251 21.00 6.93 -14.65
N ASP A 252 20.63 8.22 -14.73
CA ASP A 252 21.42 9.32 -14.13
C ASP A 252 21.10 9.59 -12.64
N ALA A 253 19.93 9.14 -12.16
CA ALA A 253 19.49 9.41 -10.79
C ALA A 253 20.32 8.66 -9.72
N GLY A 254 20.82 7.47 -10.06
CA GLY A 254 21.72 6.70 -9.18
C GLY A 254 23.10 7.34 -9.06
N GLU A 255 23.59 7.95 -10.15
CA GLU A 255 24.89 8.59 -10.20
C GLU A 255 24.91 9.89 -9.39
N GLU A 256 23.82 10.68 -9.42
CA GLU A 256 23.68 11.88 -8.60
C GLU A 256 23.59 11.56 -7.10
N ALA A 257 22.84 10.54 -6.70
CA ALA A 257 22.74 10.14 -5.29
C ALA A 257 24.08 9.66 -4.73
N TYR A 258 24.82 8.87 -5.52
CA TYR A 258 26.16 8.39 -5.13
C TYR A 258 27.17 9.55 -5.04
N LYS A 259 27.14 10.49 -6.00
CA LYS A 259 27.99 11.70 -5.97
C LYS A 259 27.65 12.58 -4.77
N TYR A 260 26.37 12.79 -4.48
CA TYR A 260 25.92 13.57 -3.32
C TYR A 260 26.36 12.93 -2.00
N TYR A 261 26.18 11.62 -1.84
CA TYR A 261 26.57 10.91 -0.62
C TYR A 261 28.08 11.03 -0.37
N ASN A 262 28.91 10.78 -1.40
CA ASN A 262 30.35 10.77 -1.22
C ASN A 262 30.99 12.16 -1.13
N LYS A 263 30.47 13.16 -1.84
CA LYS A 263 31.04 14.52 -1.81
C LYS A 263 30.45 15.40 -0.72
N THR A 264 29.15 15.30 -0.48
CA THR A 264 28.43 16.27 0.35
C THR A 264 28.08 15.68 1.70
N ALA A 265 27.51 14.48 1.76
CA ALA A 265 27.05 13.89 3.02
C ALA A 265 28.23 13.48 3.93
N ARG A 266 29.26 12.80 3.39
CA ARG A 266 30.46 12.39 4.18
C ARG A 266 31.36 13.55 4.63
N ALA A 267 31.18 14.75 4.05
CA ALA A 267 31.92 15.94 4.46
C ALA A 267 31.31 16.64 5.68
N LYS A 268 30.08 16.28 6.09
CA LYS A 268 29.42 16.91 7.25
C LYS A 268 30.03 16.40 8.57
N PRO A 269 30.32 17.27 9.55
CA PRO A 269 30.91 16.88 10.84
C PRO A 269 30.10 15.81 11.59
N GLU A 270 28.76 15.92 11.55
CA GLU A 270 27.84 14.97 12.18
C GLU A 270 27.95 13.58 11.55
N ALA A 271 28.02 13.50 10.22
CA ALA A 271 28.22 12.25 9.51
C ALA A 271 29.59 11.63 9.83
N GLN A 272 30.64 12.45 9.94
CA GLN A 272 31.97 11.97 10.32
C GLN A 272 32.05 11.51 11.78
N ALA A 273 31.28 12.12 12.68
CA ALA A 273 31.17 11.67 14.08
C ALA A 273 30.51 10.29 14.14
N LEU A 274 29.37 10.13 13.45
CA LEU A 274 28.67 8.84 13.36
C LEU A 274 29.53 7.76 12.70
N MET A 275 30.27 8.10 11.65
CA MET A 275 31.18 7.15 11.00
C MET A 275 32.31 6.71 11.94
N ARG A 276 32.83 7.61 12.80
CA ARG A 276 33.82 7.24 13.83
C ARG A 276 33.24 6.32 14.89
N GLU A 277 32.01 6.59 15.34
CA GLU A 277 31.29 5.74 16.29
C GLU A 277 31.07 4.33 15.72
N LEU A 278 30.76 4.23 14.43
CA LEU A 278 30.53 2.97 13.72
C LEU A 278 31.81 2.29 13.22
N GLY A 279 32.99 2.85 13.46
CA GLY A 279 34.28 2.30 12.99
C GLY A 279 34.49 2.35 11.47
N LEU A 280 33.79 3.23 10.76
CA LEU A 280 33.88 3.39 9.31
C LEU A 280 34.96 4.42 8.92
N ALA A 281 35.64 4.18 7.79
CA ALA A 281 36.67 5.07 7.27
C ALA A 281 36.12 6.47 6.91
N VAL A 282 36.70 7.50 7.53
CA VAL A 282 36.37 8.92 7.29
C VAL A 282 37.21 9.47 6.13
N PRO A 283 36.63 10.23 5.19
CA PRO A 283 37.40 10.83 4.10
C PRO A 283 38.52 11.74 4.61
N GLY A 284 39.73 11.58 4.10
CA GLY A 284 40.92 12.37 4.47
C GLY A 284 41.85 11.72 5.50
N SER A 285 41.50 10.55 6.05
CA SER A 285 42.38 9.80 6.98
C SER A 285 43.56 9.08 6.30
N GLY A 286 43.73 9.22 4.98
CA GLY A 286 44.75 8.50 4.22
C GLY A 286 44.48 7.00 4.02
N ALA A 287 43.38 6.47 4.56
CA ALA A 287 42.97 5.09 4.37
C ALA A 287 42.25 4.91 3.02
N PRO A 288 42.55 3.85 2.24
CA PRO A 288 41.78 3.52 1.05
C PRO A 288 40.35 3.16 1.45
N PRO A 289 39.33 3.49 0.62
CA PRO A 289 37.95 3.16 0.93
C PRO A 289 37.78 1.63 0.91
N GLU A 290 37.62 1.03 2.09
CA GLU A 290 37.21 -0.38 2.19
C GLU A 290 35.78 -0.54 1.69
N GLY A 291 35.58 -1.51 0.79
CA GLY A 291 34.27 -1.88 0.26
C GLY A 291 34.07 -1.57 -1.22
N ILE A 292 34.89 -2.15 -2.10
CA ILE A 292 34.48 -2.42 -3.49
C ILE A 292 34.74 -3.91 -3.75
N ALA A 293 33.67 -4.70 -3.69
CA ALA A 293 33.63 -5.94 -4.45
C ALA A 293 33.71 -5.56 -5.93
N ALA A 294 34.86 -5.81 -6.56
CA ALA A 294 34.99 -5.63 -7.99
C ALA A 294 34.03 -6.59 -8.71
N PRO A 295 33.28 -6.14 -9.73
CA PRO A 295 32.49 -7.04 -10.55
C PRO A 295 33.43 -7.98 -11.33
N PRO A 296 33.09 -9.28 -11.46
CA PRO A 296 33.92 -10.21 -12.20
C PRO A 296 33.80 -9.93 -13.71
N ASN A 297 34.92 -10.03 -14.41
CA ASN A 297 35.14 -9.97 -15.86
C ASN A 297 35.19 -8.60 -16.56
N SER A 298 36.42 -8.17 -16.86
CA SER A 298 36.80 -7.99 -18.27
C SER A 298 38.14 -8.70 -18.53
N ARG A 299 38.08 -9.70 -19.41
CA ARG A 299 39.22 -10.47 -19.88
C ARG A 299 40.26 -9.56 -20.53
N ARG A 300 41.52 -9.77 -20.15
CA ARG A 300 42.73 -9.38 -20.88
C ARG A 300 42.58 -9.66 -22.37
N LYS A 301 42.79 -8.63 -23.20
CA LYS A 301 43.32 -8.75 -24.56
C LYS A 301 44.58 -7.90 -24.66
N GLY A 302 45.63 -8.47 -25.23
CA GLY A 302 46.59 -7.71 -26.03
C GLY A 302 47.97 -7.50 -25.43
N HIS A 303 48.87 -8.43 -25.79
CA HIS A 303 50.30 -8.28 -26.07
C HIS A 303 50.78 -6.88 -26.48
N ALA A 304 51.93 -6.46 -25.94
CA ALA A 304 53.22 -6.40 -26.63
C ALA A 304 54.34 -6.19 -25.59
#